data_AF-A8NP57-F1
#
_entry.id   AF-A8NP57-F1
#
_cell.length_a   1.000
_cell.length_b   1.000
_cell.length_c   1.000
_cell.angle_alpha   90.00
_cell.angle_beta   90.00
_cell.angle_gamma   90.00
#
_symmetry.space_group_name_H-M   'P 1'
#
loop_
_entity.id
_entity.type
_entity.pdbx_description
1 polymer ?
#
loop_
_entity_poly.entity_id
_entity_poly.type
_entity_poly.pdbx_seq_one_letter_code
_entity_poly.pdbx_strand_id
1 'polypeptide(L)'
;MKLLRDAAKGDPFKLFDLANSINRDNYSLDVLDAVLPHVEYAKLPRTTAQCNSADGERVFGVLACIAASLEYGCSRTPSLQEGTVTKLVANFDNILAWMKFAMARLSVSTESQFVRETLWSMATVLYQLCMIDFRSSDLLMGSREAVKLFLKAWTFRSKSAVNVYSTLGLARGECILTKLLHVYLSDKEGLATFLEVVLAFPGRLKLFCNAVICRIDQPPAQVGGWNDIVDISMACSMLLASLHCLHWQGVRVIVRQLRLSNYLSRSVTMLANLQQRLPLHIILCSYPRLFLLTTDPRAAEEMLDSGILTLLADALMKVEESALEDAGWRIVEDMLRAFGAYLFHPRSLAALRRALAALPQSVIDGLRRRERVGPLWEQIYSTLPFRVAGQQEVERKGLRLCDNDLHHEIWVAGNVRAQTGRRDTNMNAMSCVTHTMNALRRTYDTVKRLARFIFGVSKTCIV
;
A
#
# COMPACT_ATOMS: atom_id res chain seq x y z
N MET A 1 -23.75 34.33 -1.93
CA MET A 1 -23.53 35.64 -2.60
C MET A 1 -22.53 36.53 -1.88
N LYS A 2 -22.79 37.01 -0.64
CA LYS A 2 -21.83 37.88 0.09
C LYS A 2 -20.47 37.21 0.31
N LEU A 3 -20.46 35.98 0.84
CA LEU A 3 -19.25 35.22 1.11
C LEU A 3 -18.38 35.00 -0.14
N LEU A 4 -19.01 34.67 -1.28
CA LEU A 4 -18.31 34.50 -2.56
C LEU A 4 -17.64 35.80 -3.03
N ARG A 5 -18.32 36.94 -2.90
CA ARG A 5 -17.74 38.25 -3.27
C ARG A 5 -16.58 38.65 -2.36
N ASP A 6 -16.62 38.27 -1.09
CA ASP A 6 -15.54 38.55 -0.15
C ASP A 6 -14.34 37.61 -0.39
N ALA A 7 -14.59 36.34 -0.68
CA ALA A 7 -13.57 35.38 -1.09
C ALA A 7 -12.85 35.80 -2.40
N ALA A 8 -13.60 36.35 -3.38
CA ALA A 8 -13.05 36.86 -4.64
C ALA A 8 -12.08 38.05 -4.47
N LYS A 9 -12.02 38.66 -3.28
CA LYS A 9 -11.02 39.69 -2.95
C LYS A 9 -9.69 39.08 -2.48
N GLY A 10 -9.61 37.76 -2.32
CA GLY A 10 -8.41 37.05 -1.88
C GLY A 10 -8.15 37.12 -0.38
N ASP A 11 -9.18 37.37 0.44
CA ASP A 11 -9.12 37.29 1.90
C ASP A 11 -9.00 35.81 2.33
N PRO A 12 -7.89 35.41 3.00
CA PRO A 12 -7.66 34.01 3.38
C PRO A 12 -8.76 33.41 4.26
N PHE A 13 -9.28 34.18 5.22
CA PHE A 13 -10.33 33.69 6.13
C PHE A 13 -11.64 33.48 5.38
N LYS A 14 -11.96 34.39 4.45
CA LYS A 14 -13.18 34.26 3.62
C LYS A 14 -13.09 33.13 2.62
N LEU A 15 -11.88 32.82 2.12
CA LEU A 15 -11.65 31.63 1.31
C LEU A 15 -11.87 30.35 2.12
N PHE A 16 -11.42 30.30 3.37
CA PHE A 16 -11.65 29.14 4.23
C PHE A 16 -13.13 28.99 4.63
N ASP A 17 -13.78 30.09 5.02
CA ASP A 17 -15.22 30.14 5.26
C ASP A 17 -16.00 29.65 4.02
N LEU A 18 -15.60 30.09 2.83
CA LEU A 18 -16.19 29.64 1.57
C LEU A 18 -15.98 28.13 1.40
N ALA A 19 -14.75 27.63 1.52
CA ALA A 19 -14.43 26.21 1.38
C ALA A 19 -15.31 25.32 2.27
N ASN A 20 -15.46 25.68 3.55
CA ASN A 20 -16.29 24.94 4.50
C ASN A 20 -17.80 25.05 4.23
N SER A 21 -18.22 26.11 3.54
CA SER A 21 -19.62 26.30 3.18
C SER A 21 -20.01 25.54 1.91
N ILE A 22 -19.07 25.14 1.05
CA ILE A 22 -19.36 24.43 -0.19
C ILE A 22 -19.91 23.04 0.15
N ASN A 23 -21.02 22.68 -0.47
CA ASN A 23 -21.63 21.37 -0.40
C ASN A 23 -22.31 21.02 -1.74
N ARG A 24 -22.91 19.83 -1.80
CA ARG A 24 -23.57 19.32 -3.02
C ARG A 24 -24.67 20.26 -3.54
N ASP A 25 -25.40 20.92 -2.66
CA ASP A 25 -26.58 21.70 -3.02
C ASP A 25 -26.24 23.12 -3.48
N ASN A 26 -25.15 23.70 -2.97
CA ASN A 26 -24.80 25.09 -3.21
C ASN A 26 -23.59 25.31 -4.14
N TYR A 27 -22.87 24.26 -4.55
CA TYR A 27 -21.76 24.42 -5.46
C TYR A 27 -22.21 24.93 -6.84
N SER A 28 -21.47 25.92 -7.37
CA SER A 28 -21.57 26.47 -8.73
C SER A 28 -20.17 26.78 -9.28
N LEU A 29 -20.07 26.96 -10.61
CA LEU A 29 -18.80 27.33 -11.25
C LEU A 29 -18.28 28.71 -10.82
N ASP A 30 -19.15 29.58 -10.29
CA ASP A 30 -18.76 30.90 -9.79
C ASP A 30 -17.77 30.81 -8.62
N VAL A 31 -17.79 29.70 -7.87
CA VAL A 31 -16.80 29.40 -6.82
C VAL A 31 -15.40 29.37 -7.42
N LEU A 32 -15.22 28.63 -8.51
CA LEU A 32 -13.92 28.54 -9.19
C LEU A 32 -13.54 29.86 -9.86
N ASP A 33 -14.52 30.59 -10.41
CA ASP A 33 -14.27 31.91 -11.00
C ASP A 33 -13.83 32.94 -9.96
N ALA A 34 -14.30 32.84 -8.72
CA ALA A 34 -13.82 33.67 -7.62
C ALA A 34 -12.43 33.27 -7.12
N VAL A 35 -12.08 31.98 -7.19
CA VAL A 35 -10.91 31.42 -6.49
C VAL A 35 -9.69 31.29 -7.40
N LEU A 36 -9.86 30.82 -8.65
CA LEU A 36 -8.76 30.55 -9.58
C LEU A 36 -7.91 31.77 -9.96
N PRO A 37 -8.45 33.00 -10.06
CA PRO A 37 -7.61 34.17 -10.29
C PRO A 37 -6.52 34.34 -9.23
N HIS A 38 -6.71 33.84 -8.01
CA HIS A 38 -5.70 33.94 -6.94
C HIS A 38 -4.55 32.95 -7.07
N VAL A 39 -4.64 31.95 -7.96
CA VAL A 39 -3.55 31.01 -8.26
C VAL A 39 -2.83 31.28 -9.59
N GLU A 40 -3.06 32.42 -10.22
CA GLU A 40 -2.29 32.81 -11.41
C GLU A 40 -0.78 32.84 -11.11
N TYR A 41 0.04 32.30 -12.01
CA TYR A 41 1.50 32.29 -11.87
C TYR A 41 2.07 33.70 -11.63
N ALA A 42 1.50 34.72 -12.27
CA ALA A 42 1.92 36.11 -12.11
C ALA A 42 1.82 36.64 -10.67
N LYS A 43 0.98 36.02 -9.82
CA LYS A 43 0.76 36.40 -8.43
C LYS A 43 1.63 35.61 -7.45
N LEU A 44 2.44 34.65 -7.92
CA LEU A 44 3.38 33.93 -7.06
C LEU A 44 4.45 34.90 -6.52
N PRO A 45 4.73 34.88 -5.21
CA PRO A 45 5.85 35.61 -4.65
C PRO A 45 7.16 35.15 -5.31
N ARG A 46 7.90 36.09 -5.91
CA ARG A 46 9.16 35.78 -6.63
C ARG A 46 10.31 35.44 -5.68
N THR A 47 10.23 35.90 -4.44
CA THR A 47 11.25 35.66 -3.42
C THR A 47 10.60 35.30 -2.09
N THR A 48 11.30 34.50 -1.28
CA THR A 48 10.88 34.16 0.09
C THR A 48 10.78 35.39 1.00
N ALA A 49 11.56 36.45 0.72
CA ALA A 49 11.50 37.72 1.44
C ALA A 49 10.23 38.54 1.13
N GLN A 50 9.62 38.32 -0.04
CA GLN A 50 8.35 38.97 -0.43
C GLN A 50 7.12 38.20 0.07
N CYS A 51 7.31 36.99 0.60
CA CYS A 51 6.21 36.20 1.12
C CYS A 51 5.76 36.75 2.48
N ASN A 52 4.58 37.34 2.53
CA ASN A 52 3.91 37.61 3.80
C ASN A 52 3.16 36.36 4.30
N SER A 53 2.71 36.36 5.56
CA SER A 53 1.90 35.26 6.12
C SER A 53 0.59 35.09 5.35
N ALA A 54 -0.03 36.19 4.93
CA ALA A 54 -1.30 36.20 4.21
C ALA A 54 -1.25 35.46 2.87
N ASP A 55 -0.12 35.43 2.16
CA ASP A 55 0.04 34.68 0.91
C ASP A 55 0.01 33.16 1.17
N GLY A 56 0.56 32.73 2.31
CA GLY A 56 0.53 31.34 2.75
C GLY A 56 -0.88 30.89 3.17
N GLU A 57 -1.60 31.74 3.89
CA GLU A 57 -2.99 31.48 4.27
C GLU A 57 -3.92 31.51 3.04
N ARG A 58 -3.68 32.45 2.11
CA ARG A 58 -4.47 32.56 0.87
C ARG A 58 -4.36 31.30 0.03
N VAL A 59 -3.14 30.78 -0.21
CA VAL A 59 -2.98 29.55 -0.99
C VAL A 59 -3.69 28.37 -0.34
N PHE A 60 -3.64 28.29 0.99
CA PHE A 60 -4.35 27.26 1.72
C PHE A 60 -5.87 27.37 1.52
N GLY A 61 -6.45 28.55 1.70
CA GLY A 61 -7.87 28.80 1.44
C GLY A 61 -8.28 28.48 0.00
N VAL A 62 -7.46 28.84 -0.99
CA VAL A 62 -7.71 28.50 -2.39
C VAL A 62 -7.70 26.98 -2.61
N LEU A 63 -6.69 26.27 -2.10
CA LEU A 63 -6.60 24.81 -2.24
C LEU A 63 -7.76 24.09 -1.54
N ALA A 64 -8.22 24.60 -0.39
CA ALA A 64 -9.41 24.10 0.29
C ALA A 64 -10.67 24.29 -0.56
N CYS A 65 -10.85 25.47 -1.18
CA CYS A 65 -11.95 25.72 -2.11
C CYS A 65 -11.91 24.79 -3.34
N ILE A 66 -10.73 24.57 -3.93
CA ILE A 66 -10.57 23.66 -5.07
C ILE A 66 -10.90 22.22 -4.65
N ALA A 67 -10.39 21.77 -3.49
CA ALA A 67 -10.68 20.44 -2.95
C ALA A 67 -12.19 20.23 -2.75
N ALA A 68 -12.87 21.18 -2.11
CA ALA A 68 -14.32 21.12 -1.91
C ALA A 68 -15.09 21.18 -3.24
N SER A 69 -14.63 22.00 -4.20
CA SER A 69 -15.23 22.09 -5.54
C SER A 69 -15.14 20.76 -6.31
N LEU A 70 -13.99 20.08 -6.23
CA LEU A 70 -13.79 18.74 -6.79
C LEU A 70 -14.66 17.69 -6.08
N GLU A 71 -14.80 17.79 -4.76
CA GLU A 71 -15.57 16.82 -4.00
C GLU A 71 -17.08 16.90 -4.30
N TYR A 72 -17.63 18.12 -4.36
CA TYR A 72 -19.08 18.32 -4.50
C TYR A 72 -19.52 18.57 -5.94
N GLY A 73 -18.70 19.22 -6.75
CA GLY A 73 -19.05 19.61 -8.12
C GLY A 73 -19.25 18.46 -9.09
N CYS A 74 -18.59 17.34 -8.83
CA CYS A 74 -18.65 16.15 -9.67
C CYS A 74 -19.87 15.28 -9.40
N SER A 75 -20.58 15.52 -8.29
CA SER A 75 -21.67 14.66 -7.82
C SER A 75 -23.07 15.15 -8.19
N ARG A 76 -23.18 16.33 -8.82
CA ARG A 76 -24.46 17.03 -9.05
C ARG A 76 -25.01 16.84 -10.46
N THR A 77 -24.28 17.29 -11.49
CA THR A 77 -24.67 17.12 -12.90
C THR A 77 -23.45 16.92 -13.80
N PRO A 78 -23.57 16.21 -14.94
CA PRO A 78 -22.47 16.06 -15.91
C PRO A 78 -21.95 17.40 -16.44
N SER A 79 -22.84 18.38 -16.68
CA SER A 79 -22.46 19.71 -17.15
C SER A 79 -21.61 20.47 -16.12
N LEU A 80 -21.92 20.34 -14.83
CA LEU A 80 -21.18 20.98 -13.76
C LEU A 80 -19.82 20.31 -13.54
N GLN A 81 -19.77 18.99 -13.65
CA GLN A 81 -18.51 18.23 -13.67
C GLN A 81 -17.62 18.68 -14.84
N GLU A 82 -18.15 18.73 -16.06
CA GLU A 82 -17.41 19.15 -17.27
C GLU A 82 -16.85 20.58 -17.13
N GLY A 83 -17.68 21.52 -16.65
CA GLY A 83 -17.24 22.90 -16.41
C GLY A 83 -16.17 22.99 -15.31
N THR A 84 -16.29 22.18 -14.26
CA THR A 84 -15.30 22.10 -13.17
C THR A 84 -13.97 21.58 -13.69
N VAL A 85 -13.98 20.45 -14.41
CA VAL A 85 -12.79 19.85 -15.04
C VAL A 85 -12.12 20.85 -15.98
N THR A 86 -12.90 21.46 -16.87
CA THR A 86 -12.37 22.41 -17.87
C THR A 86 -11.61 23.56 -17.23
N LYS A 87 -12.18 24.18 -16.19
CA LYS A 87 -11.54 25.30 -15.48
C LYS A 87 -10.26 24.88 -14.74
N LEU A 88 -10.28 23.70 -14.10
CA LEU A 88 -9.14 23.19 -13.36
C LEU A 88 -8.00 22.73 -14.27
N VAL A 89 -8.32 22.04 -15.37
CA VAL A 89 -7.35 21.65 -16.41
C VAL A 89 -6.69 22.88 -17.02
N ALA A 90 -7.47 23.92 -17.36
CA ALA A 90 -6.93 25.17 -17.89
C ALA A 90 -5.99 25.91 -16.92
N ASN A 91 -6.08 25.62 -15.61
CA ASN A 91 -5.26 26.22 -14.56
C ASN A 91 -4.32 25.22 -13.87
N PHE A 92 -4.08 24.06 -14.47
CA PHE A 92 -3.37 22.97 -13.82
C PHE A 92 -1.94 23.36 -13.39
N ASP A 93 -1.15 23.95 -14.27
CA ASP A 93 0.23 24.36 -13.97
C ASP A 93 0.29 25.46 -12.90
N ASN A 94 -0.66 26.39 -12.93
CA ASN A 94 -0.85 27.44 -11.93
C ASN A 94 -1.09 26.82 -10.54
N ILE A 95 -2.00 25.85 -10.46
CA ILE A 95 -2.30 25.12 -9.22
C ILE A 95 -1.06 24.39 -8.69
N LEU A 96 -0.31 23.69 -9.55
CA LEU A 96 0.90 22.98 -9.14
C LEU A 96 2.00 23.95 -8.64
N ALA A 97 2.16 25.10 -9.29
CA ALA A 97 3.14 26.10 -8.88
C ALA A 97 2.82 26.66 -7.48
N TRP A 98 1.55 26.93 -7.19
CA TRP A 98 1.10 27.35 -5.86
C TRP A 98 1.19 26.25 -4.80
N MET A 99 0.92 24.99 -5.15
CA MET A 99 1.20 23.85 -4.26
C MET A 99 2.68 23.74 -3.90
N LYS A 100 3.58 23.99 -4.86
CA LYS A 100 5.04 23.99 -4.63
C LYS A 100 5.46 25.09 -3.65
N PHE A 101 4.88 26.28 -3.81
CA PHE A 101 5.04 27.39 -2.89
C PHE A 101 4.52 27.04 -1.49
N ALA A 102 3.30 26.49 -1.38
CA ALA A 102 2.72 26.04 -0.12
C ALA A 102 3.64 25.03 0.60
N MET A 103 4.18 24.04 -0.12
CA MET A 103 5.11 23.07 0.45
C MET A 103 6.43 23.69 0.94
N ALA A 104 6.92 24.75 0.31
CA ALA A 104 8.09 25.48 0.79
C ALA A 104 7.78 26.19 2.12
N ARG A 105 6.58 26.77 2.23
CA ARG A 105 6.07 27.41 3.46
C ARG A 105 5.87 26.42 4.61
N LEU A 106 5.33 25.24 4.34
CA LEU A 106 5.15 24.22 5.37
C LEU A 106 6.48 23.84 6.05
N SER A 107 7.60 23.90 5.31
CA SER A 107 8.93 23.52 5.82
C SER A 107 9.46 24.44 6.93
N VAL A 108 8.87 25.64 7.08
CA VAL A 108 9.18 26.59 8.16
C VAL A 108 8.08 26.72 9.21
N SER A 109 6.92 26.07 9.01
CA SER A 109 5.82 26.13 9.97
C SER A 109 6.07 25.21 11.17
N THR A 110 5.68 25.69 12.35
CA THR A 110 5.67 24.92 13.60
C THR A 110 4.28 24.40 13.97
N GLU A 111 3.23 24.87 13.29
CA GLU A 111 1.84 24.52 13.59
C GLU A 111 1.44 23.19 12.94
N SER A 112 1.35 22.13 13.76
CA SER A 112 1.12 20.77 13.28
C SER A 112 -0.22 20.59 12.57
N GLN A 113 -1.27 21.26 13.06
CA GLN A 113 -2.60 21.19 12.46
C GLN A 113 -2.64 21.84 11.07
N PHE A 114 -2.12 23.06 10.94
CA PHE A 114 -2.03 23.77 9.66
C PHE A 114 -1.26 22.96 8.60
N VAL A 115 -0.15 22.34 9.00
CA VAL A 115 0.61 21.43 8.13
C VAL A 115 -0.24 20.25 7.68
N ARG A 116 -0.94 19.59 8.59
CA ARG A 116 -1.78 18.42 8.27
C ARG A 116 -2.91 18.78 7.31
N GLU A 117 -3.62 19.88 7.56
CA GLU A 117 -4.72 20.34 6.71
C GLU A 117 -4.23 20.75 5.32
N THR A 118 -3.11 21.46 5.23
CA THR A 118 -2.54 21.86 3.93
C THR A 118 -2.12 20.63 3.11
N LEU A 119 -1.42 19.67 3.73
CA LEU A 119 -1.04 18.43 3.07
C LEU A 119 -2.26 17.63 2.62
N TRP A 120 -3.32 17.61 3.44
CA TRP A 120 -4.58 16.97 3.09
C TRP A 120 -5.23 17.64 1.89
N SER A 121 -5.43 18.97 1.90
CA SER A 121 -6.03 19.70 0.77
C SER A 121 -5.24 19.49 -0.52
N MET A 122 -3.91 19.57 -0.45
CA MET A 122 -3.05 19.29 -1.59
C MET A 122 -3.24 17.88 -2.14
N ALA A 123 -3.18 16.87 -1.28
CA ALA A 123 -3.33 15.48 -1.69
C ALA A 123 -4.76 15.17 -2.20
N THR A 124 -5.78 15.80 -1.61
CA THR A 124 -7.18 15.71 -2.07
C THR A 124 -7.33 16.29 -3.46
N VAL A 125 -6.78 17.48 -3.73
CA VAL A 125 -6.84 18.08 -5.08
C VAL A 125 -6.17 17.16 -6.10
N LEU A 126 -4.94 16.68 -5.83
CA LEU A 126 -4.24 15.78 -6.74
C LEU A 126 -5.01 14.48 -6.96
N TYR A 127 -5.48 13.83 -5.88
CA TYR A 127 -6.25 12.58 -5.96
C TYR A 127 -7.56 12.75 -6.71
N GLN A 128 -8.34 13.78 -6.42
CA GLN A 128 -9.63 13.99 -7.08
C GLN A 128 -9.46 14.31 -8.57
N LEU A 129 -8.40 15.02 -8.96
CA LEU A 129 -8.05 15.23 -10.37
C LEU A 129 -7.74 13.91 -11.09
N CYS A 130 -7.21 12.88 -10.41
CA CYS A 130 -7.07 11.55 -11.01
C CYS A 130 -8.43 10.87 -11.26
N MET A 131 -9.37 11.06 -10.33
CA MET A 131 -10.59 10.25 -10.26
C MET A 131 -11.76 10.84 -11.05
N ILE A 132 -11.73 12.14 -11.33
CA ILE A 132 -12.86 12.90 -11.88
C ILE A 132 -13.08 12.70 -13.38
N ASP A 133 -12.01 12.73 -14.19
CA ASP A 133 -12.07 12.70 -15.65
C ASP A 133 -10.74 12.24 -16.24
N PHE A 134 -10.80 11.60 -17.42
CA PHE A 134 -9.60 11.06 -18.07
C PHE A 134 -8.61 12.16 -18.45
N ARG A 135 -9.06 13.35 -18.89
CA ARG A 135 -8.15 14.44 -19.30
C ARG A 135 -7.31 14.95 -18.14
N SER A 136 -7.93 15.13 -16.97
CA SER A 136 -7.20 15.56 -15.76
C SER A 136 -6.32 14.44 -15.21
N SER A 137 -6.76 13.18 -15.34
CA SER A 137 -5.94 12.02 -15.01
C SER A 137 -4.67 11.97 -15.86
N ASP A 138 -4.79 12.03 -17.18
CA ASP A 138 -3.66 11.98 -18.13
C ASP A 138 -2.64 13.09 -17.84
N LEU A 139 -3.12 14.33 -17.62
CA LEU A 139 -2.26 15.45 -17.24
C LEU A 139 -1.51 15.20 -15.94
N LEU A 140 -2.16 14.63 -14.93
CA LEU A 140 -1.54 14.37 -13.64
C LEU A 140 -0.57 13.19 -13.67
N MET A 141 -0.90 12.11 -14.40
CA MET A 141 -0.07 10.91 -14.53
C MET A 141 1.20 11.19 -15.34
N GLY A 142 1.11 12.02 -16.38
CA GLY A 142 2.26 12.47 -17.17
C GLY A 142 3.09 13.59 -16.50
N SER A 143 2.58 14.25 -15.45
CA SER A 143 3.26 15.40 -14.85
C SER A 143 4.33 15.02 -13.82
N ARG A 144 5.60 15.20 -14.20
CA ARG A 144 6.74 15.06 -13.28
C ARG A 144 6.67 16.01 -12.09
N GLU A 145 6.13 17.21 -12.25
CA GLU A 145 5.99 18.16 -11.13
C GLU A 145 4.91 17.72 -10.14
N ALA A 146 3.79 17.15 -10.61
CA ALA A 146 2.77 16.57 -9.74
C ALA A 146 3.35 15.42 -8.90
N VAL A 147 4.12 14.51 -9.51
CA VAL A 147 4.80 13.42 -8.79
C VAL A 147 5.81 13.97 -7.77
N LYS A 148 6.60 15.00 -8.10
CA LYS A 148 7.51 15.64 -7.14
C LYS A 148 6.77 16.25 -5.95
N LEU A 149 5.62 16.90 -6.19
CA LEU A 149 4.78 17.44 -5.13
C LEU A 149 4.22 16.35 -4.23
N PHE A 150 3.68 15.29 -4.84
CA PHE A 150 3.22 14.11 -4.12
C PHE A 150 4.33 13.51 -3.26
N LEU A 151 5.53 13.26 -3.81
CA LEU A 151 6.64 12.69 -3.06
C LEU A 151 7.11 13.61 -1.92
N LYS A 152 7.09 14.93 -2.13
CA LYS A 152 7.41 15.90 -1.07
C LYS A 152 6.36 15.85 0.05
N ALA A 153 5.08 15.72 -0.29
CA ALA A 153 4.01 15.55 0.71
C ALA A 153 4.10 14.19 1.41
N TRP A 154 4.38 13.11 0.66
CA TRP A 154 4.55 11.74 1.17
C TRP A 154 5.65 11.65 2.22
N THR A 155 6.77 12.33 1.97
CA THR A 155 7.98 12.32 2.80
C THR A 155 8.06 13.49 3.79
N PHE A 156 7.03 14.33 3.87
CA PHE A 156 7.06 15.56 4.67
C PHE A 156 7.23 15.26 6.17
N ARG A 157 8.21 15.92 6.79
CA ARG A 157 8.54 15.86 8.23
C ARG A 157 8.73 17.29 8.73
N SER A 158 8.27 17.59 9.95
CA SER A 158 8.70 18.83 10.60
C SER A 158 10.13 18.66 11.11
N LYS A 159 10.81 19.77 11.39
CA LYS A 159 12.20 19.76 11.88
C LYS A 159 12.37 18.95 13.17
N SER A 160 11.31 18.82 13.98
CA SER A 160 11.30 18.08 15.25
C SER A 160 10.67 16.69 15.17
N ALA A 161 10.00 16.33 14.06
CA ALA A 161 9.30 15.07 13.97
C ALA A 161 10.20 13.93 13.48
N VAL A 162 10.25 12.86 14.29
CA VAL A 162 10.85 11.58 13.89
C VAL A 162 10.03 10.91 12.78
N ASN A 163 8.72 11.17 12.73
CA ASN A 163 7.77 10.55 11.80
C ASN A 163 7.32 11.51 10.71
N VAL A 164 6.92 10.94 9.55
CA VAL A 164 6.26 11.72 8.50
C VAL A 164 4.88 12.20 8.96
N TYR A 165 4.37 13.31 8.41
CA TYR A 165 3.01 13.72 8.72
C TYR A 165 1.98 12.72 8.17
N SER A 166 1.05 12.34 9.05
CA SER A 166 -0.10 11.51 8.71
C SER A 166 -1.32 12.40 8.46
N THR A 167 -1.98 12.16 7.33
CA THR A 167 -3.30 12.73 7.03
C THR A 167 -4.43 11.82 7.53
N LEU A 168 -4.11 10.70 8.17
CA LEU A 168 -5.10 9.80 8.76
C LEU A 168 -5.89 10.54 9.84
N GLY A 169 -7.18 10.23 9.95
CA GLY A 169 -8.08 10.85 10.93
C GLY A 169 -8.55 12.28 10.58
N LEU A 170 -8.36 12.75 9.34
CA LEU A 170 -8.96 14.00 8.86
C LEU A 170 -10.25 13.72 8.08
N ALA A 171 -11.36 14.31 8.53
CA ALA A 171 -12.72 14.46 7.96
C ALA A 171 -13.46 13.21 7.41
N ARG A 172 -12.74 12.20 6.91
CA ARG A 172 -13.22 10.94 6.34
C ARG A 172 -12.28 9.77 6.60
N GLY A 173 -11.34 9.96 7.52
CA GLY A 173 -10.58 8.84 8.07
C GLY A 173 -9.43 8.29 7.23
N GLU A 174 -9.58 8.26 5.92
CA GLU A 174 -8.61 7.62 5.03
C GLU A 174 -7.34 8.46 4.85
N CYS A 175 -6.20 7.78 4.69
CA CYS A 175 -4.96 8.45 4.31
C CYS A 175 -4.94 8.74 2.80
N ILE A 176 -5.40 9.93 2.40
CA ILE A 176 -5.46 10.39 1.00
C ILE A 176 -4.12 10.26 0.25
N LEU A 177 -2.99 10.46 0.93
CA LEU A 177 -1.66 10.26 0.36
C LEU A 177 -1.41 8.80 -0.04
N THR A 178 -1.94 7.83 0.73
CA THR A 178 -1.83 6.40 0.42
C THR A 178 -2.71 6.03 -0.76
N LYS A 179 -3.91 6.63 -0.86
CA LYS A 179 -4.76 6.49 -2.06
C LYS A 179 -4.07 7.02 -3.30
N LEU A 180 -3.47 8.20 -3.23
CA LEU A 180 -2.75 8.80 -4.36
C LEU A 180 -1.53 7.95 -4.76
N LEU A 181 -0.79 7.37 -3.80
CA LEU A 181 0.25 6.39 -4.10
C LEU A 181 -0.31 5.21 -4.88
N HIS A 182 -1.42 4.63 -4.42
CA HIS A 182 -2.05 3.51 -5.09
C HIS A 182 -2.46 3.83 -6.53
N VAL A 183 -3.04 5.02 -6.78
CA VAL A 183 -3.41 5.45 -8.13
C VAL A 183 -2.17 5.48 -9.04
N TYR A 184 -1.08 6.13 -8.62
CA TYR A 184 0.15 6.17 -9.43
C TYR A 184 0.73 4.77 -9.70
N LEU A 185 0.62 3.83 -8.76
CA LEU A 185 1.17 2.49 -8.93
C LEU A 185 0.28 1.55 -9.74
N SER A 186 -1.00 1.87 -9.86
CA SER A 186 -1.99 1.09 -10.61
C SER A 186 -2.15 1.56 -12.06
N ASP A 187 -1.77 2.80 -12.36
CA ASP A 187 -1.73 3.34 -13.72
C ASP A 187 -0.36 3.13 -14.39
N LYS A 188 -0.33 2.78 -15.68
CA LYS A 188 0.92 2.47 -16.39
C LYS A 188 1.78 3.72 -16.61
N GLU A 189 1.17 4.82 -17.02
CA GLU A 189 1.87 6.08 -17.28
C GLU A 189 2.29 6.73 -15.95
N GLY A 190 1.38 6.77 -14.98
CA GLY A 190 1.62 7.21 -13.62
C GLY A 190 2.78 6.46 -12.97
N LEU A 191 2.84 5.13 -13.14
CA LEU A 191 3.94 4.31 -12.62
C LEU A 191 5.26 4.68 -13.29
N ALA A 192 5.28 4.85 -14.61
CA ALA A 192 6.50 5.22 -15.33
C ALA A 192 7.04 6.58 -14.84
N THR A 193 6.19 7.60 -14.76
CA THR A 193 6.54 8.93 -14.25
C THR A 193 6.96 8.87 -12.78
N PHE A 194 6.25 8.11 -11.95
CA PHE A 194 6.58 7.89 -10.54
C PHE A 194 7.98 7.28 -10.38
N LEU A 195 8.27 6.19 -11.09
CA LEU A 195 9.56 5.52 -11.03
C LEU A 195 10.68 6.41 -11.53
N GLU A 196 10.46 7.16 -12.61
CA GLU A 196 11.43 8.12 -13.12
C GLU A 196 11.83 9.13 -12.03
N VAL A 197 10.86 9.72 -11.34
CA VAL A 197 11.13 10.75 -10.33
C VAL A 197 11.75 10.17 -9.06
N VAL A 198 11.28 9.00 -8.59
CA VAL A 198 11.79 8.33 -7.38
C VAL A 198 13.20 7.81 -7.58
N LEU A 199 13.48 7.22 -8.75
CA LEU A 199 14.76 6.60 -9.07
C LEU A 199 15.78 7.58 -9.65
N ALA A 200 15.39 8.84 -9.93
CA ALA A 200 16.28 9.88 -10.45
C ALA A 200 17.58 10.04 -9.64
N PHE A 201 17.56 9.80 -8.32
CA PHE A 201 18.79 9.65 -7.53
C PHE A 201 18.57 8.84 -6.23
N PRO A 202 19.63 8.20 -5.69
CA PRO A 202 19.52 7.28 -4.54
C PRO A 202 18.91 7.88 -3.27
N GLY A 203 19.15 9.18 -3.02
CA GLY A 203 18.60 9.89 -1.87
C GLY A 203 17.06 9.94 -1.85
N ARG A 204 16.41 10.14 -3.02
CA ARG A 204 14.93 10.14 -3.12
C ARG A 204 14.34 8.78 -2.83
N LEU A 205 14.93 7.73 -3.41
CA LEU A 205 14.54 6.36 -3.13
C LEU A 205 14.58 6.06 -1.62
N LYS A 206 15.69 6.41 -0.95
CA LYS A 206 15.82 6.21 0.50
C LYS A 206 14.77 6.99 1.29
N LEU A 207 14.51 8.25 0.92
CA LEU A 207 13.48 9.08 1.57
C LEU A 207 12.08 8.48 1.38
N PHE A 208 11.75 8.02 0.18
CA PHE A 208 10.49 7.35 -0.12
C PHE A 208 10.31 6.08 0.71
N CYS A 209 11.30 5.17 0.69
CA CYS A 209 11.25 3.93 1.46
C CYS A 209 11.17 4.20 2.97
N ASN A 210 11.92 5.17 3.50
CA ASN A 210 11.82 5.56 4.91
C ASN A 210 10.44 6.12 5.28
N ALA A 211 9.80 6.85 4.36
CA ALA A 211 8.43 7.32 4.57
C ALA A 211 7.41 6.17 4.54
N VAL A 212 7.60 5.18 3.67
CA VAL A 212 6.80 3.93 3.68
C VAL A 212 6.90 3.25 5.04
N ILE A 213 8.11 3.07 5.57
CA ILE A 213 8.32 2.47 6.89
C ILE A 213 7.59 3.26 7.98
N CYS A 214 7.79 4.58 8.05
CA CYS A 214 7.08 5.40 9.03
C CYS A 214 5.56 5.26 8.93
N ARG A 215 5.00 5.10 7.71
CA ARG A 215 3.56 4.91 7.50
C ARG A 215 3.08 3.51 7.87
N ILE A 216 3.93 2.48 7.86
CA ILE A 216 3.62 1.15 8.41
C ILE A 216 3.53 1.22 9.94
N ASP A 217 4.37 2.04 10.59
CA ASP A 217 4.40 2.12 12.06
C ASP A 217 3.32 3.04 12.66
N GLN A 218 2.71 3.90 11.84
CA GLN A 218 1.74 4.91 12.29
C GLN A 218 0.37 4.37 12.71
N PRO A 219 -0.29 3.47 11.95
CA PRO A 219 -1.67 3.07 12.21
C PRO A 219 -1.93 2.59 13.65
N PRO A 220 -1.06 1.76 14.28
CA PRO A 220 -1.26 1.34 15.67
C PRO A 220 -1.30 2.49 16.69
N ALA A 221 -0.59 3.60 16.43
CA ALA A 221 -0.58 4.75 17.34
C ALA A 221 -1.82 5.65 17.21
N GLN A 222 -2.64 5.45 16.16
CA GLN A 222 -3.75 6.33 15.82
C GLN A 222 -5.13 5.76 16.15
N VAL A 223 -5.21 4.55 16.72
CA VAL A 223 -6.49 3.93 17.13
C VAL A 223 -7.01 4.63 18.40
N GLY A 224 -8.02 5.51 18.26
CA GLY A 224 -8.67 6.22 19.37
C GLY A 224 -10.16 5.91 19.57
N GLY A 225 -10.88 5.48 18.53
CA GLY A 225 -12.31 5.11 18.56
C GLY A 225 -12.76 4.28 17.35
N TRP A 226 -14.06 3.91 17.30
CA TRP A 226 -14.61 3.00 16.27
C TRP A 226 -14.52 3.52 14.83
N ASN A 227 -14.72 4.82 14.59
CA ASN A 227 -14.56 5.39 13.25
C ASN A 227 -13.10 5.22 12.78
N ASP A 228 -12.14 5.42 13.68
CA ASP A 228 -10.72 5.23 13.38
C ASP A 228 -10.40 3.80 12.95
N ILE A 229 -11.16 2.78 13.39
CA ILE A 229 -10.91 1.37 13.07
C ILE A 229 -11.05 1.09 11.58
N VAL A 230 -12.16 1.53 10.98
CA VAL A 230 -12.42 1.31 9.54
C VAL A 230 -11.37 2.04 8.72
N ASP A 231 -11.09 3.27 9.11
CA ASP A 231 -10.17 4.18 8.45
C ASP A 231 -8.72 3.68 8.46
N ILE A 232 -8.26 3.24 9.63
CA ILE A 232 -6.96 2.60 9.86
C ILE A 232 -6.86 1.31 9.05
N SER A 233 -7.90 0.47 9.06
CA SER A 233 -7.93 -0.77 8.29
C SER A 233 -7.84 -0.52 6.78
N MET A 234 -8.60 0.46 6.27
CA MET A 234 -8.56 0.86 4.86
C MET A 234 -7.20 1.43 4.48
N ALA A 235 -6.63 2.31 5.30
CA ALA A 235 -5.30 2.88 5.04
C ALA A 235 -4.21 1.80 5.03
N CYS A 236 -4.23 0.86 5.99
CA CYS A 236 -3.31 -0.28 6.02
C CYS A 236 -3.49 -1.16 4.77
N SER A 237 -4.74 -1.47 4.42
CA SER A 237 -5.07 -2.28 3.25
C SER A 237 -4.57 -1.64 1.96
N MET A 238 -4.77 -0.33 1.79
CA MET A 238 -4.30 0.42 0.62
C MET A 238 -2.77 0.48 0.58
N LEU A 239 -2.11 0.67 1.72
CA LEU A 239 -0.65 0.67 1.78
C LEU A 239 -0.07 -0.69 1.37
N LEU A 240 -0.62 -1.79 1.91
CA LEU A 240 -0.22 -3.15 1.54
C LEU A 240 -0.51 -3.44 0.06
N ALA A 241 -1.64 -2.95 -0.46
CA ALA A 241 -1.95 -3.03 -1.89
C ALA A 241 -0.92 -2.30 -2.75
N SER A 242 -0.53 -1.08 -2.39
CA SER A 242 0.52 -0.31 -3.07
C SER A 242 1.87 -1.04 -3.05
N LEU A 243 2.24 -1.63 -1.91
CA LEU A 243 3.44 -2.46 -1.81
C LEU A 243 3.37 -3.68 -2.74
N HIS A 244 2.21 -4.30 -2.84
CA HIS A 244 2.02 -5.43 -3.74
C HIS A 244 2.15 -5.00 -5.21
N CYS A 245 1.59 -3.85 -5.60
CA CYS A 245 1.77 -3.32 -6.95
C CYS A 245 3.26 -3.14 -7.28
N LEU A 246 4.07 -2.59 -6.36
CA LEU A 246 5.52 -2.44 -6.56
C LEU A 246 6.23 -3.78 -6.76
N HIS A 247 5.82 -4.81 -6.02
CA HIS A 247 6.34 -6.18 -6.16
C HIS A 247 5.96 -6.79 -7.51
N TRP A 248 4.67 -6.73 -7.83
CA TRP A 248 4.10 -7.30 -9.05
C TRP A 248 4.70 -6.69 -10.31
N GLN A 249 4.85 -5.37 -10.32
CA GLN A 249 5.45 -4.61 -11.43
C GLN A 249 6.97 -4.82 -11.54
N GLY A 250 7.56 -5.67 -10.69
CA GLY A 250 8.98 -6.04 -10.79
C GLY A 250 9.93 -4.90 -10.45
N VAL A 251 9.51 -3.93 -9.63
CA VAL A 251 10.35 -2.78 -9.23
C VAL A 251 11.35 -3.21 -8.15
N ARG A 252 12.27 -4.11 -8.53
CA ARG A 252 13.22 -4.80 -7.65
C ARG A 252 14.07 -3.82 -6.82
N VAL A 253 14.38 -2.65 -7.37
CA VAL A 253 15.19 -1.63 -6.68
C VAL A 253 14.47 -1.07 -5.46
N ILE A 254 13.18 -0.74 -5.58
CA ILE A 254 12.36 -0.24 -4.46
C ILE A 254 12.14 -1.35 -3.45
N VAL A 255 11.76 -2.54 -3.90
CA VAL A 255 11.55 -3.71 -3.03
C VAL A 255 12.82 -4.04 -2.24
N ARG A 256 13.98 -4.08 -2.90
CA ARG A 256 15.27 -4.33 -2.25
C ARG A 256 15.55 -3.29 -1.17
N GLN A 257 15.32 -2.00 -1.46
CA GLN A 257 15.51 -0.94 -0.48
C GLN A 257 14.55 -1.06 0.71
N LEU A 258 13.30 -1.44 0.48
CA LEU A 258 12.33 -1.68 1.55
C LEU A 258 12.72 -2.88 2.42
N ARG A 259 13.22 -3.96 1.82
CA ARG A 259 13.73 -5.14 2.54
C ARG A 259 14.91 -4.80 3.45
N LEU A 260 15.83 -3.94 3.00
CA LEU A 260 16.91 -3.44 3.86
C LEU A 260 16.41 -2.68 5.09
N SER A 261 15.16 -2.18 5.04
CA SER A 261 14.49 -1.52 6.16
C SER A 261 13.51 -2.43 6.91
N ASN A 262 13.56 -3.75 6.69
CA ASN A 262 12.73 -4.78 7.36
C ASN A 262 11.22 -4.49 7.29
N TYR A 263 10.73 -4.00 6.15
CA TYR A 263 9.34 -3.56 6.02
C TYR A 263 8.33 -4.69 6.25
N LEU A 264 8.65 -5.95 5.91
CA LEU A 264 7.75 -7.08 6.13
C LEU A 264 7.59 -7.35 7.62
N SER A 265 8.71 -7.45 8.35
CA SER A 265 8.69 -7.62 9.80
C SER A 265 7.91 -6.51 10.51
N ARG A 266 8.08 -5.26 10.07
CA ARG A 266 7.30 -4.12 10.56
C ARG A 266 5.82 -4.22 10.21
N SER A 267 5.48 -4.73 9.02
CA SER A 267 4.09 -4.96 8.62
C SER A 267 3.42 -6.05 9.47
N VAL A 268 4.14 -7.13 9.79
CA VAL A 268 3.66 -8.16 10.73
C VAL A 268 3.44 -7.57 12.11
N THR A 269 4.39 -6.76 12.61
CA THR A 269 4.28 -6.07 13.90
C THR A 269 3.10 -5.09 13.93
N MET A 270 2.88 -4.35 12.84
CA MET A 270 1.71 -3.49 12.67
C MET A 270 0.42 -4.29 12.80
N LEU A 271 0.28 -5.41 12.07
CA LEU A 271 -0.90 -6.26 12.16
C LEU A 271 -1.09 -6.87 13.55
N ALA A 272 -0.01 -7.29 14.22
CA ALA A 272 -0.06 -7.80 15.59
C ALA A 272 -0.68 -6.78 16.56
N ASN A 273 -0.24 -5.52 16.46
CA ASN A 273 -0.77 -4.44 17.30
C ASN A 273 -2.24 -4.11 16.93
N LEU A 274 -2.57 -4.12 15.65
CA LEU A 274 -3.95 -3.87 15.20
C LEU A 274 -4.90 -5.01 15.60
N GLN A 275 -4.45 -6.27 15.58
CA GLN A 275 -5.24 -7.44 16.03
C GLN A 275 -5.71 -7.32 17.48
N GLN A 276 -4.96 -6.64 18.34
CA GLN A 276 -5.35 -6.41 19.74
C GLN A 276 -6.46 -5.36 19.88
N ARG A 277 -6.71 -4.56 18.84
CA ARG A 277 -7.58 -3.38 18.91
C ARG A 277 -8.74 -3.41 17.92
N LEU A 278 -8.65 -4.21 16.87
CA LEU A 278 -9.64 -4.27 15.81
C LEU A 278 -10.39 -5.62 15.84
N PRO A 279 -11.66 -5.66 15.40
CA PRO A 279 -12.38 -6.91 15.20
C PRO A 279 -11.61 -7.88 14.30
N LEU A 280 -11.57 -9.16 14.68
CA LEU A 280 -10.76 -10.17 13.99
C LEU A 280 -11.14 -10.34 12.52
N HIS A 281 -12.42 -10.26 12.17
CA HIS A 281 -12.86 -10.37 10.78
C HIS A 281 -12.30 -9.24 9.90
N ILE A 282 -12.13 -8.03 10.44
CA ILE A 282 -11.52 -6.89 9.73
C ILE A 282 -10.02 -7.14 9.51
N ILE A 283 -9.33 -7.63 10.53
CA ILE A 283 -7.89 -7.92 10.46
C ILE A 283 -7.61 -9.11 9.54
N LEU A 284 -8.47 -10.13 9.54
CA LEU A 284 -8.41 -11.28 8.64
C LEU A 284 -8.43 -10.86 7.16
N CYS A 285 -9.14 -9.78 6.81
CA CYS A 285 -9.12 -9.21 5.47
C CYS A 285 -7.81 -8.50 5.09
N SER A 286 -6.92 -8.20 6.06
CA SER A 286 -5.64 -7.53 5.81
C SER A 286 -4.47 -8.49 5.57
N TYR A 287 -4.48 -9.67 6.20
CA TYR A 287 -3.47 -10.71 5.97
C TYR A 287 -3.24 -11.07 4.50
N PRO A 288 -4.27 -11.26 3.65
CA PRO A 288 -4.09 -11.69 2.28
C PRO A 288 -3.22 -10.72 1.49
N ARG A 289 -3.38 -9.41 1.74
CA ARG A 289 -2.58 -8.36 1.09
C ARG A 289 -1.11 -8.44 1.51
N LEU A 290 -0.85 -8.79 2.76
CA LEU A 290 0.51 -9.04 3.24
C LEU A 290 1.08 -10.35 2.68
N PHE A 291 0.28 -11.41 2.53
CA PHE A 291 0.68 -12.66 1.84
C PHE A 291 1.02 -12.43 0.37
N LEU A 292 0.35 -11.51 -0.31
CA LEU A 292 0.72 -11.17 -1.67
C LEU A 292 2.12 -10.53 -1.77
N LEU A 293 2.71 -10.07 -0.66
CA LEU A 293 4.09 -9.59 -0.62
C LEU A 293 5.12 -10.72 -0.49
N THR A 294 4.68 -11.97 -0.30
CA THR A 294 5.55 -13.16 -0.20
C THR A 294 5.67 -13.92 -1.51
N THR A 295 5.71 -13.21 -2.64
CA THR A 295 5.88 -13.83 -3.96
C THR A 295 7.23 -14.55 -4.12
N ASP A 296 8.22 -14.25 -3.27
CA ASP A 296 9.48 -14.98 -3.17
C ASP A 296 9.66 -15.75 -1.83
N PRO A 297 10.39 -16.88 -1.81
CA PRO A 297 10.57 -17.70 -0.61
C PRO A 297 11.27 -16.99 0.54
N ARG A 298 12.14 -16.02 0.25
CA ARG A 298 12.85 -15.25 1.26
C ARG A 298 11.93 -14.24 1.95
N ALA A 299 10.99 -13.65 1.22
CA ALA A 299 9.95 -12.81 1.80
C ALA A 299 8.99 -13.65 2.67
N ALA A 300 8.66 -14.87 2.25
CA ALA A 300 7.90 -15.81 3.07
C ALA A 300 8.65 -16.18 4.37
N GLU A 301 9.94 -16.50 4.29
CA GLU A 301 10.80 -16.72 5.46
C GLU A 301 10.79 -15.51 6.42
N GLU A 302 11.03 -14.29 5.92
CA GLU A 302 11.05 -13.06 6.72
C GLU A 302 9.73 -12.84 7.47
N MET A 303 8.59 -13.07 6.80
CA MET A 303 7.27 -12.95 7.43
C MET A 303 6.99 -14.06 8.46
N LEU A 304 7.38 -15.31 8.15
CA LEU A 304 7.25 -16.45 9.06
C LEU A 304 8.05 -16.23 10.34
N ASP A 305 9.31 -15.82 10.21
CA ASP A 305 10.19 -15.52 11.34
C ASP A 305 9.71 -14.29 12.13
N SER A 306 8.95 -13.39 11.50
CA SER A 306 8.30 -12.26 12.17
C SER A 306 6.99 -12.63 12.89
N GLY A 307 6.56 -13.90 12.83
CA GLY A 307 5.42 -14.41 13.60
C GLY A 307 4.06 -14.33 12.90
N ILE A 308 4.00 -14.14 11.57
CA ILE A 308 2.72 -14.00 10.87
C ILE A 308 1.80 -15.22 11.05
N LEU A 309 2.37 -16.42 11.09
CA LEU A 309 1.60 -17.66 11.27
C LEU A 309 0.95 -17.72 12.65
N THR A 310 1.66 -17.28 13.70
CA THR A 310 1.14 -17.23 15.06
C THR A 310 -0.04 -16.28 15.17
N LEU A 311 0.05 -15.09 14.55
CA LEU A 311 -1.03 -14.12 14.55
C LEU A 311 -2.26 -14.65 13.79
N LEU A 312 -2.04 -15.26 12.62
CA LEU A 312 -3.13 -15.87 11.84
C LEU A 312 -3.79 -17.02 12.61
N ALA A 313 -3.00 -17.93 13.20
CA ALA A 313 -3.52 -19.05 13.98
C ALA A 313 -4.38 -18.58 15.15
N ASP A 314 -3.92 -17.56 15.89
CA ASP A 314 -4.69 -16.93 16.97
C ASP A 314 -6.00 -16.30 16.47
N ALA A 315 -5.95 -15.58 15.35
CA ALA A 315 -7.15 -14.97 14.75
C ALA A 315 -8.16 -16.03 14.29
N LEU A 316 -7.70 -17.09 13.63
CA LEU A 316 -8.56 -18.18 13.14
C LEU A 316 -9.18 -19.02 14.26
N MET A 317 -8.50 -19.12 15.40
CA MET A 317 -9.02 -19.76 16.61
C MET A 317 -10.17 -18.97 17.25
N LYS A 318 -10.11 -17.64 17.19
CA LYS A 318 -11.02 -16.74 17.91
C LYS A 318 -12.17 -16.19 17.06
N VAL A 319 -12.03 -16.17 15.72
CA VAL A 319 -13.08 -15.66 14.84
C VAL A 319 -14.30 -16.59 14.83
N GLU A 320 -15.50 -16.06 14.95
CA GLU A 320 -16.73 -16.86 14.81
C GLU A 320 -16.95 -17.28 13.35
N GLU A 321 -17.53 -18.46 13.11
CA GLU A 321 -17.75 -18.94 11.73
C GLU A 321 -18.71 -18.05 10.94
N SER A 322 -19.69 -17.47 11.63
CA SER A 322 -20.67 -16.51 11.12
C SER A 322 -20.10 -15.11 10.88
N ALA A 323 -18.92 -14.78 11.44
CA ALA A 323 -18.35 -13.43 11.34
C ALA A 323 -17.71 -13.13 9.97
N LEU A 324 -17.52 -14.15 9.14
CA LEU A 324 -17.00 -14.02 7.78
C LEU A 324 -18.02 -14.59 6.79
N GLU A 325 -18.30 -13.84 5.74
CA GLU A 325 -19.02 -14.35 4.57
C GLU A 325 -18.19 -15.43 3.86
N ASP A 326 -18.83 -16.23 3.00
CA ASP A 326 -18.15 -17.28 2.21
C ASP A 326 -16.96 -16.74 1.42
N ALA A 327 -17.06 -15.52 0.91
CA ALA A 327 -15.97 -14.80 0.27
C ALA A 327 -14.75 -14.66 1.19
N GLY A 328 -14.94 -14.25 2.44
CA GLY A 328 -13.88 -14.12 3.44
C GLY A 328 -13.26 -15.47 3.82
N TRP A 329 -14.07 -16.51 3.96
CA TRP A 329 -13.55 -17.87 4.22
C TRP A 329 -12.71 -18.41 3.07
N ARG A 330 -13.11 -18.21 1.81
CA ARG A 330 -12.31 -18.63 0.65
C ARG A 330 -10.91 -17.98 0.65
N ILE A 331 -10.83 -16.72 1.04
CA ILE A 331 -9.55 -16.02 1.17
C ILE A 331 -8.66 -16.69 2.24
N VAL A 332 -9.23 -17.01 3.41
CA VAL A 332 -8.51 -17.72 4.48
C VAL A 332 -7.99 -19.07 3.99
N GLU A 333 -8.84 -19.84 3.32
CA GLU A 333 -8.44 -21.14 2.76
C GLU A 333 -7.30 -21.01 1.74
N ASP A 334 -7.37 -20.01 0.86
CA ASP A 334 -6.32 -19.76 -0.13
C ASP A 334 -5.00 -19.33 0.51
N MET A 335 -5.03 -18.58 1.61
CA MET A 335 -3.83 -18.28 2.41
C MET A 335 -3.22 -19.55 3.03
N LEU A 336 -4.04 -20.45 3.57
CA LEU A 336 -3.56 -21.73 4.10
C LEU A 336 -2.97 -22.61 3.00
N ARG A 337 -3.61 -22.66 1.83
CA ARG A 337 -3.06 -23.35 0.65
C ARG A 337 -1.72 -22.75 0.24
N ALA A 338 -1.57 -21.42 0.26
CA ALA A 338 -0.31 -20.75 -0.01
C ALA A 338 0.77 -21.14 1.01
N PHE A 339 0.45 -21.24 2.30
CA PHE A 339 1.37 -21.77 3.31
C PHE A 339 1.80 -23.21 3.05
N GLY A 340 0.86 -24.09 2.68
CA GLY A 340 1.18 -25.45 2.29
C GLY A 340 2.11 -25.52 1.08
N ALA A 341 2.02 -24.54 0.19
CA ALA A 341 2.90 -24.39 -0.95
C ALA A 341 4.33 -23.95 -0.56
N TYR A 342 4.49 -23.15 0.50
CA TYR A 342 5.80 -22.79 1.04
C TYR A 342 6.57 -23.96 1.66
N LEU A 343 5.92 -25.11 1.91
CA LEU A 343 6.61 -26.34 2.33
C LEU A 343 7.56 -26.91 1.26
N PHE A 344 7.48 -26.41 0.02
CA PHE A 344 8.28 -26.88 -1.10
C PHE A 344 9.57 -26.08 -1.32
N HIS A 345 9.80 -25.00 -0.57
CA HIS A 345 11.05 -24.24 -0.65
C HIS A 345 11.88 -24.43 0.61
N PRO A 346 13.19 -24.73 0.51
CA PRO A 346 14.06 -24.98 1.66
C PRO A 346 14.01 -23.89 2.75
N ARG A 347 14.10 -22.61 2.39
CA ARG A 347 14.09 -21.51 3.36
C ARG A 347 12.76 -21.39 4.09
N SER A 348 11.66 -21.30 3.34
CA SER A 348 10.34 -21.16 3.95
C SER A 348 9.90 -22.44 4.66
N LEU A 349 10.36 -23.62 4.26
CA LEU A 349 10.15 -24.88 4.98
C LEU A 349 10.81 -24.84 6.37
N ALA A 350 12.06 -24.38 6.45
CA ALA A 350 12.76 -24.23 7.72
C ALA A 350 12.07 -23.21 8.63
N ALA A 351 11.66 -22.05 8.09
CA ALA A 351 10.93 -21.02 8.83
C ALA A 351 9.55 -21.50 9.28
N LEU A 352 8.81 -22.18 8.41
CA LEU A 352 7.48 -22.71 8.72
C LEU A 352 7.56 -23.80 9.80
N ARG A 353 8.59 -24.65 9.78
CA ARG A 353 8.87 -25.62 10.84
C ARG A 353 9.06 -24.93 12.19
N ARG A 354 9.85 -23.85 12.25
CA ARG A 354 10.06 -23.06 13.48
C ARG A 354 8.75 -22.43 13.94
N ALA A 355 8.02 -21.80 13.03
CA ALA A 355 6.77 -21.11 13.33
C ALA A 355 5.70 -22.07 13.86
N LEU A 356 5.53 -23.25 13.24
CA LEU A 356 4.59 -24.28 13.70
C LEU A 356 4.99 -24.87 15.05
N ALA A 357 6.29 -25.13 15.27
CA ALA A 357 6.79 -25.63 16.56
C ALA A 357 6.62 -24.61 17.71
N ALA A 358 6.52 -23.32 17.40
CA ALA A 358 6.28 -22.27 18.39
C ALA A 358 4.79 -22.10 18.76
N LEU A 359 3.85 -22.75 18.05
CA LEU A 359 2.43 -22.66 18.37
C LEU A 359 2.10 -23.53 19.60
N PRO A 360 1.26 -23.04 20.54
CA PRO A 360 0.75 -23.87 21.62
C PRO A 360 -0.05 -25.06 21.08
N GLN A 361 0.09 -26.23 21.71
CA GLN A 361 -0.63 -27.44 21.31
C GLN A 361 -2.16 -27.24 21.32
N SER A 362 -2.67 -26.44 22.26
CA SER A 362 -4.10 -26.06 22.32
C SER A 362 -4.59 -25.30 21.09
N VAL A 363 -3.75 -24.46 20.48
CA VAL A 363 -4.06 -23.74 19.23
C VAL A 363 -4.08 -24.72 18.06
N ILE A 364 -3.09 -25.62 17.98
CA ILE A 364 -3.02 -26.65 16.94
C ILE A 364 -4.25 -27.55 16.97
N ASP A 365 -4.58 -28.10 18.14
CA ASP A 365 -5.72 -29.01 18.29
C ASP A 365 -7.07 -28.30 18.13
N GLY A 366 -7.14 -27.03 18.51
CA GLY A 366 -8.30 -26.18 18.25
C GLY A 366 -8.53 -25.97 16.76
N LEU A 367 -7.50 -25.57 16.00
CA LEU A 367 -7.60 -25.33 14.56
C LEU A 367 -8.00 -26.59 13.80
N ARG A 368 -7.50 -27.76 14.20
CA ARG A 368 -7.88 -29.06 13.63
C ARG A 368 -9.37 -29.38 13.74
N ARG A 369 -10.02 -28.91 14.80
CA ARG A 369 -11.45 -29.16 15.05
C ARG A 369 -12.39 -28.18 14.34
N ARG A 370 -11.84 -27.13 13.70
CA ARG A 370 -12.62 -26.13 12.97
C ARG A 370 -13.07 -26.71 11.64
N GLU A 371 -14.36 -26.60 11.32
CA GLU A 371 -14.94 -27.29 10.15
C GLU A 371 -14.27 -26.86 8.84
N ARG A 372 -14.16 -25.54 8.60
CA ARG A 372 -13.60 -25.01 7.34
C ARG A 372 -12.08 -25.02 7.27
N VAL A 373 -11.41 -24.79 8.41
CA VAL A 373 -9.94 -24.60 8.46
C VAL A 373 -9.19 -25.89 8.77
N GLY A 374 -9.79 -26.79 9.56
CA GLY A 374 -9.17 -28.00 10.08
C GLY A 374 -8.55 -28.89 9.00
N PRO A 375 -9.26 -29.24 7.91
CA PRO A 375 -8.71 -30.09 6.86
C PRO A 375 -7.45 -29.49 6.19
N LEU A 376 -7.44 -28.18 5.91
CA LEU A 376 -6.30 -27.51 5.29
C LEU A 376 -5.13 -27.38 6.27
N TRP A 377 -5.42 -27.08 7.54
CA TRP A 377 -4.43 -27.02 8.60
C TRP A 377 -3.74 -28.37 8.81
N GLU A 378 -4.51 -29.45 8.87
CA GLU A 378 -4.00 -30.80 9.03
C GLU A 378 -3.15 -31.24 7.84
N GLN A 379 -3.52 -30.83 6.62
CA GLN A 379 -2.68 -31.08 5.44
C GLN A 379 -1.29 -30.45 5.58
N ILE A 380 -1.20 -29.20 6.05
CA ILE A 380 0.09 -28.53 6.26
C ILE A 380 0.89 -29.25 7.35
N TYR A 381 0.25 -29.53 8.49
CA TYR A 381 0.91 -30.12 9.66
C TYR A 381 1.41 -31.55 9.40
N SER A 382 0.59 -32.40 8.79
CA SER A 382 0.94 -33.80 8.49
C SER A 382 1.99 -33.92 7.38
N THR A 383 2.02 -32.98 6.43
CA THR A 383 2.99 -33.00 5.31
C THR A 383 4.37 -32.51 5.73
N LEU A 384 4.46 -31.66 6.75
CA LEU A 384 5.71 -31.03 7.18
C LEU A 384 6.83 -32.05 7.51
N PRO A 385 6.63 -33.09 8.34
CA PRO A 385 7.69 -34.06 8.65
C PRO A 385 8.25 -34.76 7.42
N PHE A 386 7.38 -35.15 6.48
CA PHE A 386 7.78 -35.79 5.23
C PHE A 386 8.65 -34.86 4.37
N ARG A 387 8.29 -33.57 4.30
CA ARG A 387 9.06 -32.56 3.53
C ARG A 387 10.43 -32.32 4.15
N VAL A 388 10.50 -32.20 5.47
CA VAL A 388 11.77 -32.05 6.20
C VAL A 388 12.68 -33.27 5.97
N ALA A 389 12.14 -34.49 6.09
CA ALA A 389 12.91 -35.71 5.86
C ALA A 389 13.40 -35.80 4.40
N GLY A 390 12.55 -35.42 3.44
CA GLY A 390 12.92 -35.35 2.02
C GLY A 390 14.07 -34.38 1.75
N GLN A 391 14.02 -33.17 2.33
CA GLN A 391 15.10 -32.19 2.22
C GLN A 391 16.42 -32.73 2.81
N GLN A 392 16.36 -33.30 4.02
CA GLN A 392 17.54 -33.87 4.68
C GLN A 392 18.18 -35.02 3.87
N GLU A 393 17.37 -35.85 3.22
CA GLU A 393 17.85 -36.92 2.35
C GLU A 393 18.53 -36.38 1.07
N VAL A 394 18.00 -35.30 0.48
CA VAL A 394 18.64 -34.61 -0.66
C VAL A 394 20.00 -34.03 -0.23
N GLU A 395 20.06 -33.37 0.92
CA GLU A 395 21.30 -32.82 1.48
C GLU A 395 22.34 -33.91 1.80
N ARG A 396 21.90 -35.06 2.36
CA ARG A 396 22.75 -36.23 2.63
C ARG A 396 23.37 -36.81 1.36
N LYS A 397 22.70 -36.69 0.22
CA LYS A 397 23.22 -37.06 -1.11
C LYS A 397 24.20 -36.05 -1.70
N GLY A 398 24.55 -35.00 -0.95
CA GLY A 398 25.46 -33.94 -1.39
C GLY A 398 24.83 -32.97 -2.38
N LEU A 399 23.50 -32.99 -2.52
CA LEU A 399 22.76 -32.06 -3.36
C LEU A 399 22.33 -30.86 -2.50
N ARG A 400 22.53 -29.65 -3.03
CA ARG A 400 22.03 -28.42 -2.40
C ARG A 400 20.87 -27.87 -3.22
N LEU A 401 19.72 -27.68 -2.56
CA LEU A 401 18.58 -26.97 -3.12
C LEU A 401 18.81 -25.47 -2.94
N CYS A 402 18.92 -24.74 -4.05
CA CYS A 402 19.07 -23.29 -4.03
C CYS A 402 17.75 -22.61 -4.40
N ASP A 403 17.24 -21.77 -3.51
CA ASP A 403 16.05 -20.93 -3.65
C ASP A 403 16.40 -19.43 -3.59
N ASN A 404 17.58 -19.06 -4.11
CA ASN A 404 18.09 -17.69 -4.10
C ASN A 404 17.37 -16.78 -5.12
N ASP A 405 17.21 -15.50 -4.77
CA ASP A 405 16.49 -14.45 -5.53
C ASP A 405 17.01 -14.23 -6.97
N LEU A 406 18.19 -14.75 -7.29
CA LEU A 406 18.83 -14.64 -8.61
C LEU A 406 18.46 -15.78 -9.57
N HIS A 407 17.83 -16.83 -9.08
CA HIS A 407 17.48 -18.01 -9.87
C HIS A 407 15.96 -18.06 -10.07
N HIS A 408 15.52 -18.03 -11.33
CA HIS A 408 14.11 -18.18 -11.70
C HIS A 408 13.58 -19.61 -11.52
N GLU A 409 14.46 -20.56 -11.19
CA GLU A 409 14.20 -21.98 -11.00
C GLU A 409 14.96 -22.49 -9.77
N ILE A 410 14.52 -23.61 -9.17
CA ILE A 410 15.27 -24.26 -8.10
C ILE A 410 16.45 -24.99 -8.73
N TRP A 411 17.67 -24.59 -8.35
CA TRP A 411 18.88 -25.26 -8.83
C TRP A 411 19.29 -26.35 -7.85
N VAL A 412 19.53 -27.54 -8.39
CA VAL A 412 20.18 -28.64 -7.69
C VAL A 412 21.66 -28.61 -8.06
N ALA A 413 22.49 -28.06 -7.17
CA ALA A 413 23.94 -28.14 -7.34
C ALA A 413 24.44 -29.44 -6.72
N GLY A 414 25.13 -30.27 -7.51
CA GLY A 414 25.78 -31.49 -7.04
C GLY A 414 27.29 -31.42 -7.26
N ASN A 415 28.07 -31.68 -6.21
CA ASN A 415 29.46 -32.09 -6.36
C ASN A 415 29.51 -33.56 -6.79
N VAL A 416 29.04 -33.86 -8.01
CA VAL A 416 29.19 -35.20 -8.56
C VAL A 416 30.52 -35.22 -9.32
N ARG A 417 31.62 -35.55 -8.61
CA ARG A 417 32.71 -36.26 -9.28
C ARG A 417 32.10 -37.54 -9.81
N ALA A 418 31.89 -37.61 -11.12
CA ALA A 418 31.28 -38.75 -11.79
C ALA A 418 32.08 -40.03 -11.49
N GLN A 419 31.64 -40.81 -10.51
CA GLN A 419 31.81 -42.25 -10.55
C GLN A 419 30.63 -42.80 -11.34
N THR A 420 30.89 -43.03 -12.63
CA THR A 420 30.02 -43.70 -13.57
C THR A 420 29.69 -45.10 -13.04
N GLY A 421 28.50 -45.30 -12.47
CA GLY A 421 28.06 -46.65 -12.11
C GLY A 421 26.91 -46.75 -11.10
N ARG A 422 25.75 -46.13 -11.37
CA ARG A 422 24.41 -46.59 -10.89
C ARG A 422 23.32 -45.65 -11.42
N ARG A 423 22.42 -46.17 -12.28
CA ARG A 423 21.32 -45.42 -12.91
C ARG A 423 20.04 -45.33 -12.05
N ASP A 424 19.94 -46.09 -10.96
CA ASP A 424 18.65 -46.30 -10.29
C ASP A 424 18.32 -45.29 -9.17
N THR A 425 19.28 -44.48 -8.73
CA THR A 425 19.07 -43.48 -7.65
C THR A 425 18.52 -42.13 -8.12
N ASN A 426 18.40 -41.90 -9.44
CA ASN A 426 17.96 -40.62 -10.01
C ASN A 426 16.43 -40.43 -10.10
N MET A 427 15.63 -41.50 -10.07
CA MET A 427 14.17 -41.39 -10.23
C MET A 427 13.48 -40.68 -9.05
N ASN A 428 13.89 -40.96 -7.81
CA ASN A 428 13.28 -40.34 -6.63
C ASN A 428 13.61 -38.84 -6.52
N ALA A 429 14.82 -38.45 -6.93
CA ALA A 429 15.23 -37.04 -6.99
C ALA A 429 14.44 -36.28 -8.08
N MET A 430 14.29 -36.85 -9.28
CA MET A 430 13.49 -36.21 -10.34
C MET A 430 11.99 -36.13 -10.01
N SER A 431 11.44 -37.13 -9.32
CA SER A 431 10.06 -37.08 -8.82
C SER A 431 9.88 -35.95 -7.79
N CYS A 432 10.82 -35.79 -6.87
CA CYS A 432 10.82 -34.70 -5.90
C CYS A 432 10.89 -33.32 -6.58
N VAL A 433 11.77 -33.16 -7.58
CA VAL A 433 11.90 -31.92 -8.37
C VAL A 433 10.60 -31.63 -9.14
N THR A 434 10.01 -32.63 -9.80
CA THR A 434 8.75 -32.49 -10.56
C THR A 434 7.58 -32.11 -9.65
N HIS A 435 7.47 -32.74 -8.49
CA HIS A 435 6.47 -32.38 -7.49
C HIS A 435 6.67 -30.96 -6.96
N THR A 436 7.92 -30.55 -6.77
CA THR A 436 8.28 -29.20 -6.34
C THR A 436 7.88 -28.19 -7.41
N MET A 437 8.24 -28.39 -8.68
CA MET A 437 7.85 -27.48 -9.78
C MET A 437 6.33 -27.40 -9.97
N ASN A 438 5.61 -28.50 -9.84
CA ASN A 438 4.15 -28.50 -9.89
C ASN A 438 3.53 -27.75 -8.69
N ALA A 439 4.14 -27.85 -7.50
CA ALA A 439 3.73 -27.08 -6.34
C ALA A 439 4.02 -25.59 -6.51
N LEU A 440 5.17 -25.21 -7.09
CA LEU A 440 5.48 -23.81 -7.43
C LEU A 440 4.42 -23.22 -8.35
N ARG A 441 4.04 -23.96 -9.40
CA ARG A 441 2.98 -23.53 -10.31
C ARG A 441 1.65 -23.35 -9.60
N ARG A 442 1.26 -24.28 -8.69
CA ARG A 442 0.04 -24.15 -7.88
C ARG A 442 0.10 -23.00 -6.87
N THR A 443 1.28 -22.71 -6.31
CA THR A 443 1.52 -21.55 -5.43
C THR A 443 1.26 -20.28 -6.21
N TYR A 444 1.92 -20.16 -7.37
CA TYR A 444 1.77 -19.03 -8.27
C TYR A 444 0.32 -18.86 -8.73
N ASP A 445 -0.36 -19.94 -9.13
CA ASP A 445 -1.76 -19.89 -9.52
C ASP A 445 -2.70 -19.52 -8.36
N THR A 446 -2.39 -19.94 -7.12
CA THR A 446 -3.13 -19.55 -5.92
C THR A 446 -2.92 -18.10 -5.55
N VAL A 447 -1.67 -17.62 -5.54
CA VAL A 447 -1.33 -16.20 -5.35
C VAL A 447 -1.99 -15.34 -6.44
N LYS A 448 -2.00 -15.80 -7.68
CA LYS A 448 -2.66 -15.13 -8.80
C LYS A 448 -4.18 -15.10 -8.65
N ARG A 449 -4.79 -16.16 -8.11
CA ARG A 449 -6.23 -16.18 -7.77
C ARG A 449 -6.55 -15.22 -6.63
N LEU A 450 -5.75 -15.23 -5.55
CA LEU A 450 -5.86 -14.27 -4.45
C LEU A 450 -5.75 -12.83 -4.96
N ALA A 451 -4.76 -12.52 -5.80
CA ALA A 451 -4.59 -11.20 -6.38
C ALA A 451 -5.81 -10.77 -7.21
N ARG A 452 -6.34 -11.65 -8.07
CA ARG A 452 -7.56 -11.35 -8.85
C ARG A 452 -8.77 -11.09 -7.95
N PHE A 453 -8.93 -11.88 -6.89
CA PHE A 453 -10.04 -11.74 -5.95
C PHE A 453 -9.94 -10.43 -5.16
N ILE A 454 -8.76 -10.11 -4.63
CA ILE A 454 -8.51 -8.94 -3.77
C ILE A 454 -8.62 -7.62 -4.55
N PHE A 455 -8.19 -7.61 -5.81
CA PHE A 455 -8.11 -6.38 -6.62
C PHE A 455 -9.19 -6.25 -7.69
N GLY A 456 -10.08 -7.23 -7.86
CA GLY A 456 -11.13 -7.19 -8.88
C GLY A 456 -10.59 -7.10 -10.33
N VAL A 457 -9.33 -7.50 -10.55
CA VAL A 457 -8.63 -7.30 -11.83
C VAL A 457 -9.22 -8.22 -12.89
N SER A 458 -9.86 -7.64 -13.91
CA SER A 458 -10.34 -8.37 -15.08
C SER A 458 -9.15 -8.89 -15.91
N LYS A 459 -9.40 -9.90 -16.76
CA LYS A 459 -8.38 -10.68 -17.47
C LYS A 459 -7.36 -9.85 -18.29
N THR A 460 -7.62 -8.57 -18.56
CA THR A 460 -6.83 -7.70 -19.44
C THR A 460 -5.54 -7.11 -18.84
N CYS A 461 -5.33 -7.14 -17.52
CA CYS A 461 -4.11 -6.57 -16.90
C CYS A 461 -3.03 -7.61 -16.54
N ILE A 462 -3.13 -8.84 -17.05
CA ILE A 462 -2.17 -9.90 -16.81
C ILE A 462 -1.59 -10.35 -18.15
N VAL A 463 -0.52 -9.69 -18.59
CA VAL A 463 0.36 -10.15 -19.66
C VAL A 463 1.67 -10.59 -19.04
#